data_AF-A0A6N6P6F4-F1
#
_entry.id   AF-A0A6N6P6F4-F1
#
_cell.length_a   1.000
_cell.length_b   1.000
_cell.length_c   1.000
_cell.angle_alpha   90.00
_cell.angle_beta   90.00
_cell.angle_gamma   90.00
#
_symmetry.space_group_name_H-M   'P 1'
#
loop_
_entity.id
_entity.type
_entity.pdbx_description
1 polymer ?
#
loop_
_entity_poly.entity_id
_entity_poly.type
_entity_poly.pdbx_seq_one_letter_code
_entity_poly.pdbx_strand_id
1 'polypeptide(L)'
;EKIQERGRLFVSPQDDVYVGMIVGENSRADDMPVNVCKAKTLNNMRSTGDGKGVSLSPPLKMSLERSLEYIAPDEYVEVTPLTIRLRKKLLDATARKRASSVPVIAED
;
A
#
# COMPACT_ATOMS: atom_id res chain seq x y z
N GLU A 1 5.91 -4.15 12.60
CA GLU A 1 5.51 -5.38 11.89
C GLU A 1 5.95 -5.30 10.44
N LYS A 2 6.22 -6.44 9.82
CA LYS A 2 6.66 -6.47 8.42
C LYS A 2 5.41 -6.43 7.53
N ILE A 3 5.26 -5.38 6.72
CA ILE A 3 4.08 -5.20 5.85
C ILE A 3 3.92 -6.37 4.87
N GLN A 4 5.02 -7.00 4.45
CA GLN A 4 5.02 -8.21 3.62
C GLN A 4 4.32 -9.43 4.24
N GLU A 5 4.08 -9.46 5.56
CA GLU A 5 3.31 -10.53 6.21
C GLU A 5 1.80 -10.31 6.04
N ARG A 6 1.37 -9.10 5.68
CA ARG A 6 -0.03 -8.71 5.52
C ARG A 6 -0.51 -8.77 4.08
N GLY A 7 0.37 -9.06 3.12
CA GLY A 7 0.04 -8.97 1.71
C GLY A 7 1.22 -9.05 0.76
N ARG A 8 0.96 -8.80 -0.52
CA ARG A 8 1.97 -8.78 -1.59
C ARG A 8 2.34 -7.35 -1.92
N LEU A 9 3.64 -7.06 -1.99
CA LEU A 9 4.14 -5.72 -2.31
C LEU A 9 4.32 -5.55 -3.82
N PHE A 10 4.06 -4.34 -4.30
CA PHE A 10 4.31 -3.92 -5.68
C PHE A 10 5.59 -3.10 -5.79
N VAL A 11 6.07 -2.56 -4.68
CA VAL A 11 7.27 -1.71 -4.60
C VAL A 11 8.49 -2.48 -4.12
N SER A 12 9.64 -2.13 -4.68
CA SER A 12 10.96 -2.61 -4.29
C SER A 12 11.51 -1.79 -3.12
N PRO A 13 12.53 -2.31 -2.41
CA PRO A 13 13.28 -1.50 -1.47
C PRO A 13 13.87 -0.27 -2.19
N GLN A 14 13.81 0.89 -1.54
CA GLN A 14 14.31 2.17 -2.06
C GLN A 14 13.46 2.82 -3.18
N ASP A 15 12.33 2.21 -3.57
CA ASP A 15 11.39 2.89 -4.47
C ASP A 15 10.80 4.14 -3.81
N ASP A 16 10.74 5.23 -4.57
CA ASP A 16 10.10 6.47 -4.12
C ASP A 16 8.59 6.30 -4.01
N VAL A 17 8.06 6.63 -2.84
CA VAL A 17 6.63 6.52 -2.52
C VAL A 17 6.07 7.85 -2.03
N TYR A 18 4.77 8.04 -2.22
CA TYR A 18 4.06 9.23 -1.74
C TYR A 18 2.73 8.86 -1.08
N VAL A 19 2.14 9.82 -0.37
CA VAL A 19 0.88 9.62 0.36
C VAL A 19 -0.25 9.27 -0.59
N GLY A 20 -0.93 8.14 -0.33
CA GLY A 20 -2.05 7.65 -1.15
C GLY A 20 -1.63 6.84 -2.38
N MET A 21 -0.34 6.62 -2.59
CA MET A 21 0.16 5.57 -3.48
C MET A 21 -0.18 4.18 -2.91
N ILE A 22 -0.60 3.27 -3.79
CA ILE A 22 -0.86 1.87 -3.47
C ILE A 22 0.46 1.12 -3.62
N VAL A 23 0.92 0.53 -2.52
CA VAL A 23 2.23 -0.11 -2.39
C VAL A 23 2.17 -1.63 -2.44
N GLY A 24 0.96 -2.19 -2.43
CA GLY A 24 0.73 -3.63 -2.41
C GLY A 24 -0.75 -3.98 -2.28
N GLU A 25 -1.01 -5.27 -2.36
CA GLU A 25 -2.31 -5.91 -2.17
C GLU A 25 -2.40 -6.46 -0.75
N ASN A 26 -3.48 -6.14 -0.04
CA ASN A 26 -3.75 -6.70 1.27
C ASN A 26 -4.27 -8.14 1.12
N SER A 27 -3.87 -9.03 2.02
CA SER A 27 -4.41 -10.41 2.11
C SER A 27 -5.90 -10.47 2.46
N ARG A 28 -6.45 -9.36 2.95
CA ARG A 28 -7.86 -9.18 3.28
C ARG A 28 -8.50 -8.17 2.33
N ALA A 29 -9.83 -8.20 2.24
CA ALA A 29 -10.61 -7.33 1.36
C ALA A 29 -10.61 -5.84 1.77
N ASP A 30 -10.18 -5.50 2.98
CA ASP A 30 -10.17 -4.13 3.48
C ASP A 30 -8.90 -3.36 3.09
N ASP A 31 -9.06 -2.07 2.80
CA ASP A 31 -7.93 -1.17 2.58
C ASP A 31 -7.17 -0.90 3.89
N MET A 32 -5.84 -1.05 3.86
CA MET A 32 -4.98 -0.80 5.01
C MET A 32 -4.01 0.36 4.76
N PRO A 33 -4.19 1.53 5.40
CA PRO A 33 -3.19 2.58 5.40
C PRO A 33 -1.93 2.12 6.15
N VAL A 34 -0.78 2.14 5.47
CA VAL A 34 0.50 1.72 6.03
C VAL A 34 1.59 2.76 5.76
N ASN A 35 2.60 2.79 6.62
CA ASN A 35 3.82 3.56 6.40
C ASN A 35 4.96 2.60 6.05
N VAL A 36 5.32 2.55 4.76
CA VAL A 36 6.38 1.68 4.23
C VAL A 36 7.80 2.20 4.51
N CYS A 37 7.96 3.50 4.74
CA CYS A 37 9.25 4.12 5.04
C CYS A 37 9.62 4.01 6.53
N LYS A 38 8.71 3.53 7.37
CA LYS A 38 8.95 3.42 8.80
C LYS A 38 10.01 2.35 9.07
N ALA A 39 11.12 2.76 9.67
CA ALA A 39 12.17 1.86 10.10
C ALA A 39 11.61 0.82 11.09
N LYS A 40 12.15 -0.40 11.02
CA LYS A 40 11.87 -1.45 12.01
C LYS A 40 12.23 -0.89 13.38
N THR A 41 11.27 -0.88 14.31
CA THR A 41 11.60 -0.58 15.71
C THR A 41 12.55 -1.66 16.22
N LEU A 42 13.80 -1.27 16.45
CA LEU A 42 14.81 -2.10 17.11
C LEU A 42 14.47 -2.14 18.61
N ASN A 43 13.40 -2.85 18.97
CA ASN A 43 13.24 -3.21 20.36
C ASN A 43 14.38 -4.19 20.66
N ASN A 44 15.19 -3.90 21.68
CA ASN A 44 16.28 -4.75 22.19
C ASN A 44 15.72 -6.08 22.74
N MET A 45 15.11 -6.87 21.87
CA MET A 45 14.64 -8.22 22.14
C MET A 45 15.86 -9.13 22.07
N ARG A 46 16.58 -9.19 23.19
CA ARG A 46 17.69 -10.11 23.44
C ARG A 46 17.13 -11.53 23.50
N SER A 47 16.91 -12.15 22.35
CA SER A 47 16.39 -13.53 22.27
C SER A 47 16.93 -14.23 21.03
N THR A 48 18.01 -14.99 21.28
CA THR A 48 18.29 -16.30 20.67
C THR A 48 18.16 -16.42 19.15
N GLY A 49 19.28 -16.18 18.45
CA GLY A 49 19.47 -16.53 17.04
C GLY A 49 19.97 -15.34 16.25
N ASP A 50 21.17 -15.49 15.68
CA ASP A 50 21.87 -14.54 14.83
C ASP A 50 20.97 -13.68 13.95
N GLY A 51 21.38 -12.42 13.79
CA GLY A 51 20.72 -11.39 12.98
C GLY A 51 20.39 -11.87 11.57
N LYS A 52 19.23 -12.53 11.42
CA LYS A 52 18.67 -12.87 10.12
C LYS A 52 18.43 -11.57 9.38
N GLY A 53 19.23 -11.32 8.35
CA GLY A 53 18.96 -10.28 7.37
C GLY A 53 17.50 -10.37 6.95
N VAL A 54 16.82 -9.23 6.89
CA VAL A 54 15.40 -9.21 6.51
C VAL A 54 15.34 -9.58 5.03
N SER A 55 14.99 -10.83 4.75
CA SER A 55 14.66 -11.26 3.40
C SER A 55 13.32 -10.66 3.01
N LEU A 56 13.32 -9.89 1.93
CA LEU A 56 12.14 -9.27 1.35
C LEU A 56 11.69 -10.10 0.16
N SER A 57 10.40 -10.42 0.13
CA SER A 57 9.82 -11.11 -1.02
C SER A 57 9.94 -10.21 -2.26
N PRO A 58 10.20 -10.79 -3.45
CA PRO A 58 10.26 -9.99 -4.67
C PRO A 58 8.91 -9.32 -4.93
N PRO A 59 8.91 -8.03 -5.34
CA PRO A 59 7.67 -7.33 -5.60
C PRO A 59 7.01 -7.82 -6.88
N LEU A 60 5.68 -7.74 -6.90
CA LEU A 60 4.89 -8.02 -8.08
C LEU A 60 4.93 -6.82 -9.02
N LYS A 61 5.58 -6.99 -10.18
CA LYS A 61 5.60 -5.96 -11.23
C LYS A 61 4.26 -5.92 -11.96
N MET A 62 3.61 -4.77 -11.94
CA MET A 62 2.35 -4.53 -12.64
C MET A 62 2.62 -3.99 -14.04
N SER A 63 2.06 -4.62 -15.08
CA SER A 63 1.99 -4.03 -16.42
C SER A 63 0.85 -3.03 -16.50
N LEU A 64 0.80 -2.22 -17.57
CA LEU A 64 -0.27 -1.26 -17.75
C LEU A 64 -1.64 -1.93 -17.81
N GLU A 65 -1.75 -3.01 -18.57
CA GLU A 65 -2.98 -3.78 -18.76
C GLU A 65 -3.45 -4.36 -17.43
N ARG A 66 -2.51 -4.96 -16.68
CA ARG A 66 -2.81 -5.52 -15.35
C ARG A 66 -3.19 -4.44 -14.35
N SER A 67 -2.56 -3.28 -14.41
CA SER A 67 -2.92 -2.13 -13.56
C SER A 67 -4.32 -1.64 -13.87
N LEU A 68 -4.71 -1.56 -15.14
CA LEU A 68 -6.06 -1.15 -15.56
C LEU A 68 -7.13 -2.15 -15.15
N GLU A 69 -6.82 -3.44 -15.19
CA GLU A 69 -7.72 -4.50 -14.70
C GLU A 69 -7.86 -4.49 -13.17
N TYR A 70 -6.79 -4.12 -12.46
CA TYR A 70 -6.73 -4.19 -10.99
C TYR A 70 -7.47 -3.04 -10.29
N ILE A 71 -7.44 -1.82 -10.83
CA ILE A 71 -7.92 -0.63 -10.11
C ILE A 71 -9.42 -0.65 -9.78
N ALA A 72 -9.76 -0.13 -8.60
CA ALA A 72 -11.13 0.14 -8.19
C ALA A 72 -11.63 1.54 -8.67
N PRO A 73 -12.95 1.83 -8.61
CA PRO A 73 -13.51 3.13 -9.02
C PRO A 73 -12.99 4.35 -8.23
N ASP A 74 -12.47 4.13 -7.03
CA ASP A 74 -11.84 5.16 -6.19
C ASP A 74 -10.31 5.24 -6.37
N GLU A 75 -9.78 4.60 -7.41
CA GLU A 75 -8.36 4.49 -7.71
C GLU A 75 -8.03 4.98 -9.12
N TYR A 76 -6.76 5.35 -9.32
CA TYR A 76 -6.22 5.75 -10.60
C TYR A 76 -4.89 5.04 -10.86
N VAL A 77 -4.64 4.78 -12.15
CA VAL A 77 -3.31 4.43 -12.64
C VAL A 77 -2.60 5.72 -13.05
N GLU A 78 -1.50 6.04 -12.38
CA GLU A 78 -0.60 7.12 -12.76
C GLU A 78 0.45 6.56 -13.72
N VAL A 79 0.46 7.08 -14.94
CA VAL A 79 1.38 6.65 -16.00
C VAL A 79 2.34 7.78 -16.34
N THR A 80 3.63 7.47 -16.33
CA THR A 80 4.69 8.30 -16.87
C THR A 80 5.49 7.48 -17.89
N PRO A 81 6.33 8.09 -18.74
CA PRO A 81 7.15 7.32 -19.69
C PRO A 81 8.08 6.29 -19.04
N LEU A 82 8.41 6.47 -17.76
CA LEU A 82 9.37 5.62 -17.03
C LEU A 82 8.70 4.69 -16.02
N THR A 83 7.51 5.03 -15.52
CA THR A 83 6.89 4.34 -14.39
C THR A 83 5.37 4.29 -14.51
N ILE A 84 4.81 3.19 -13.99
CA ILE A 84 3.37 2.99 -13.81
C ILE A 84 3.15 2.80 -12.31
N ARG A 85 2.25 3.59 -11.72
CA ARG A 85 1.93 3.56 -10.29
C ARG A 85 0.44 3.46 -10.09
N LEU A 86 0.05 2.80 -9.01
CA LEU A 86 -1.33 2.73 -8.55
C LEU A 86 -1.51 3.73 -7.41
N ARG A 87 -2.62 4.47 -7.39
CA ARG A 87 -2.92 5.44 -6.32
C ARG A 87 -4.42 5.53 -6.06
N LYS A 88 -4.77 5.93 -4.85
CA LYS A 88 -6.14 6.34 -4.53
C LYS A 88 -6.46 7.69 -5.16
N LYS A 89 -7.73 7.92 -5.49
CA LYS A 89 -8.27 9.19 -5.97
C LYS A 89 -8.12 10.27 -4.90
N LEU A 90 -8.58 9.98 -3.68
CA LEU A 90 -8.32 10.79 -2.50
C LEU A 90 -7.03 10.30 -1.85
N LEU A 91 -5.99 11.12 -1.87
CA LEU A 91 -4.66 10.74 -1.36
C LEU A 91 -4.62 10.60 0.16
N ASP A 92 -5.29 11.51 0.87
CA ASP A 92 -5.36 11.51 2.31
C ASP A 92 -6.28 10.39 2.83
N ALA A 93 -5.76 9.59 3.75
CA ALA A 93 -6.49 8.48 4.36
C ALA A 93 -7.66 8.96 5.23
N THR A 94 -7.51 10.11 5.90
CA THR A 94 -8.59 10.68 6.73
C THR A 94 -9.72 11.19 5.86
N ALA A 95 -9.42 11.89 4.76
CA ALA A 95 -10.40 12.28 3.76
C ALA A 95 -11.13 11.08 3.15
N ARG A 96 -10.42 9.98 2.82
CA ARG A 96 -11.05 8.74 2.35
C ARG A 96 -12.07 8.17 3.32
N LYS A 97 -11.70 8.07 4.60
CA LYS A 97 -12.59 7.55 5.65
C LYS A 97 -13.84 8.40 5.82
N ARG A 98 -13.74 9.72 5.65
CA ARG A 98 -14.89 10.64 5.68
C ARG A 98 -15.77 10.51 4.43
N ALA A 99 -15.17 10.30 3.27
CA ALA A 99 -15.90 10.12 2.02
C ALA A 99 -16.64 8.78 1.96
N SER A 100 -16.08 7.72 2.57
CA SER A 100 -16.74 6.42 2.67
C SER A 100 -17.82 6.36 3.75
N SER A 101 -17.74 7.21 4.79
CA SER A 101 -18.85 7.43 5.71
C SER A 101 -19.90 8.32 5.06
N VAL A 102 -20.82 7.72 4.32
CA VAL A 102 -21.99 8.42 3.77
C VAL A 102 -22.75 9.08 4.94
N PRO A 103 -23.00 10.41 4.92
CA PRO A 103 -24.04 10.96 5.78
C PRO A 103 -25.36 10.41 5.24
N VAL A 104 -26.09 9.67 6.08
CA VAL A 104 -27.51 9.37 5.85
C VAL A 104 -28.23 10.71 5.70
N ILE A 105 -28.42 11.14 4.46
CA ILE A 105 -29.37 12.21 4.16
C ILE A 105 -30.73 11.56 4.36
N ALA A 106 -31.42 11.98 5.41
CA ALA A 106 -32.82 11.66 5.61
C ALA A 106 -33.58 12.09 4.36
N GLU A 107 -34.20 11.14 3.67
CA GLU A 107 -35.22 11.43 2.68
C GLU A 107 -36.44 11.97 3.46
N ASP A 108 -36.88 13.20 3.14
CA ASP A 108 -38.19 13.75 3.50
C ASP A 108 -39.32 13.01 2.75
#